data_AF-A0A954G286-F1
#
_entry.id   AF-A0A954G286-F1
#
_cell.length_a   1.000
_cell.length_b   1.000
_cell.length_c   1.000
_cell.angle_alpha   90.00
_cell.angle_beta   90.00
_cell.angle_gamma   90.00
#
_symmetry.space_group_name_H-M   'P 1'
#
loop_
_entity.id
_entity.type
_entity.pdbx_description
1 polymer ?
#
loop_
_entity_poly.entity_id
_entity_poly.type
_entity_poly.pdbx_seq_one_letter_code
_entity_poly.pdbx_strand_id
1 'polypeptide(L)'
;MNPQPSQNESTLPAEVTRALQEGACIQLVLSKPVEKRASVWKKVTVRPVILKENRQYQIALVQGQQEVHENLLPPEAIQRVSELWADHFREGYLYTQEADTHFQKTKQGTVRLKKSAPTRAILQQIEPHNRTKQYLIQEGTPCAFLEAIGVMSEAGKVKSAQYRKFRQINRYLEFINDIVPGLPATGTLRIIDFGCGKSYLTFATHYFFTELLQREVQITGLDLKRTVVEHCQSIADRLQCRGLSFQTG
;
A
#
# COMPACT_ATOMS: atom_id res chain seq x y z
N MET A 1 12.24 30.00 23.85
CA MET A 1 12.12 28.60 23.38
C MET A 1 12.38 27.70 24.57
N ASN A 2 11.36 26.99 25.06
CA ASN A 2 11.57 26.03 26.15
C ASN A 2 12.31 24.79 25.59
N PRO A 3 13.40 24.34 26.21
CA PRO A 3 14.04 23.08 25.82
C PRO A 3 13.08 21.92 26.12
N GLN A 4 12.83 21.07 25.11
CA GLN A 4 12.11 19.81 25.32
C GLN A 4 12.85 18.95 26.36
N PRO A 5 12.14 18.22 27.23
CA PRO A 5 12.76 17.40 28.27
C PRO A 5 13.69 16.36 27.64
N SER A 6 14.93 16.29 28.14
CA SER A 6 15.91 15.29 27.72
C SER A 6 15.46 13.90 28.19
N GLN A 7 15.09 13.04 27.25
CA GLN A 7 14.78 11.63 27.53
C GLN A 7 16.06 10.80 27.51
N ASN A 8 16.16 9.81 28.40
CA ASN A 8 17.27 8.85 28.46
C ASN A 8 17.42 8.14 27.10
N GLU A 9 18.65 8.00 26.60
CA GLU A 9 18.92 7.37 25.30
C GLU A 9 18.42 5.92 25.17
N SER A 10 18.24 5.20 26.28
CA SER A 10 17.67 3.84 26.27
C SER A 10 16.15 3.83 26.15
N THR A 11 15.49 4.94 26.45
CA THR A 11 14.03 5.05 26.45
C THR A 11 13.54 5.47 25.08
N LEU A 12 12.55 4.75 24.54
CA LEU A 12 11.91 5.12 23.29
C LEU A 12 11.20 6.47 23.46
N PRO A 13 11.32 7.41 22.51
CA PRO A 13 10.69 8.71 22.66
C PRO A 13 9.18 8.61 22.84
N ALA A 14 8.63 9.38 23.77
CA ALA A 14 7.19 9.35 24.10
C ALA A 14 6.29 9.62 22.88
N GLU A 15 6.75 10.43 21.92
CA GLU A 15 6.02 10.69 20.68
C GLU A 15 5.86 9.44 19.81
N VAL A 16 6.84 8.52 19.83
CA VAL A 16 6.77 7.25 19.11
C VAL A 16 5.78 6.31 19.79
N THR A 17 5.87 6.17 21.11
CA THR A 17 4.93 5.36 21.90
C THR A 17 3.49 5.83 21.68
N ARG A 18 3.25 7.13 21.80
CA ARG A 18 1.94 7.75 21.57
C ARG A 18 1.44 7.50 20.14
N ALA A 19 2.28 7.72 19.13
CA ALA A 19 1.88 7.50 17.73
C ALA A 19 1.51 6.04 17.44
N LEU A 20 2.23 5.08 18.02
CA LEU A 20 1.90 3.66 17.88
C LEU A 20 0.60 3.30 18.61
N GLN A 21 0.38 3.84 19.80
CA GLN A 21 -0.80 3.57 20.62
C GLN A 21 -2.07 4.18 20.03
N GLU A 22 -2.01 5.42 19.56
CA GLU A 22 -3.16 6.14 18.99
C GLU A 22 -3.42 5.74 17.53
N GLY A 23 -2.42 5.19 16.82
CA GLY A 23 -2.53 4.84 15.40
C GLY A 23 -2.18 5.98 14.45
N ALA A 24 -1.54 7.03 14.95
CA ALA A 24 -1.05 8.14 14.15
C ALA A 24 0.24 7.81 13.37
N CYS A 25 0.86 6.65 13.63
CA CYS A 25 2.07 6.19 12.94
C CYS A 25 1.77 5.76 11.50
N ILE A 26 2.25 6.52 10.51
CA ILE A 26 2.25 6.13 9.09
C ILE A 26 3.39 5.17 8.81
N GLN A 27 4.58 5.51 9.31
CA GLN A 27 5.75 4.65 9.23
C GLN A 27 6.72 5.05 10.35
N LEU A 28 7.39 4.06 10.92
CA LEU A 28 8.54 4.26 11.79
C LEU A 28 9.73 3.51 11.20
N VAL A 29 10.91 4.14 11.23
CA VAL A 29 12.16 3.52 10.77
C VAL A 29 13.17 3.63 11.89
N LEU A 30 13.81 2.53 12.28
CA LEU A 30 15.02 2.54 13.10
C LEU A 30 16.22 2.20 12.22
N SER A 31 17.30 2.96 12.40
CA SER A 31 18.49 2.92 11.55
C SER A 31 19.76 3.28 12.32
N LYS A 32 20.92 3.16 11.66
CA LYS A 32 22.26 3.29 12.25
C LYS A 32 22.44 2.36 13.46
N PRO A 33 22.74 1.08 13.20
CA PRO A 33 22.97 0.11 14.25
C PRO A 33 24.09 0.55 15.21
N VAL A 34 23.98 0.18 16.48
CA VAL A 34 25.03 0.48 17.48
C VAL A 34 26.26 -0.38 17.18
N GLU A 35 27.38 0.21 16.76
CA GLU A 35 28.61 -0.53 16.39
C GLU A 35 29.20 -1.36 17.55
N LYS A 36 29.05 -0.91 18.81
CA LYS A 36 29.62 -1.56 20.00
C LYS A 36 28.98 -2.89 20.37
N ARG A 37 27.79 -3.20 19.84
CA ARG A 37 27.09 -4.48 20.02
C ARG A 37 26.83 -4.96 18.62
N ALA A 38 27.38 -6.10 18.20
CA ALA A 38 27.22 -6.62 16.85
C ALA A 38 25.74 -6.88 16.51
N SER A 39 25.01 -5.81 16.14
CA SER A 39 23.59 -5.87 15.89
C SER A 39 23.39 -6.59 14.58
N VAL A 40 22.73 -7.73 14.66
CA VAL A 40 22.29 -8.49 13.48
C VAL A 40 21.35 -7.67 12.59
N TRP A 41 20.61 -6.72 13.19
CA TRP A 41 19.65 -5.87 12.50
C TRP A 41 20.32 -4.62 11.92
N LYS A 42 20.22 -4.43 10.60
CA LYS A 42 20.70 -3.25 9.86
C LYS A 42 19.69 -2.11 9.85
N LYS A 43 18.41 -2.45 9.78
CA LYS A 43 17.29 -1.51 9.68
C LYS A 43 16.01 -2.19 10.17
N VAL A 44 15.14 -1.41 10.81
CA VAL A 44 13.78 -1.83 11.12
C VAL A 44 12.82 -0.85 10.49
N THR A 45 11.76 -1.37 9.88
CA THR A 45 10.65 -0.57 9.38
C THR A 45 9.35 -1.07 10.00
N VAL A 46 8.58 -0.17 10.59
CA VAL A 46 7.28 -0.47 11.19
C VAL A 46 6.21 0.28 10.42
N ARG A 47 5.14 -0.41 10.02
CA ARG A 47 3.99 0.18 9.30
C ARG A 47 2.67 -0.38 9.83
N PRO A 48 1.60 0.42 9.88
CA PRO A 48 0.29 -0.08 10.26
C PRO A 48 -0.22 -1.08 9.21
N VAL A 49 -0.86 -2.16 9.67
CA VAL A 49 -1.53 -3.15 8.83
C VAL A 49 -2.86 -3.55 9.47
N ILE A 50 -3.84 -3.89 8.65
CA ILE A 50 -5.12 -4.43 9.12
C ILE A 50 -5.13 -5.93 8.82
N LEU A 51 -5.10 -6.76 9.86
CA LEU A 51 -5.15 -8.22 9.73
C LEU A 51 -6.33 -8.76 10.53
N LYS A 52 -7.21 -9.51 9.87
CA LYS A 52 -8.43 -10.07 10.47
C LYS A 52 -9.23 -9.02 11.28
N GLU A 53 -9.42 -7.84 10.68
CA GLU A 53 -10.15 -6.69 11.27
C GLU A 53 -9.51 -6.03 12.50
N ASN A 54 -8.32 -6.48 12.90
CA ASN A 54 -7.56 -5.87 13.99
C ASN A 54 -6.41 -5.01 13.44
N ARG A 55 -6.25 -3.81 14.01
CA ARG A 55 -5.10 -2.95 13.76
C ARG A 55 -3.86 -3.58 14.38
N GLN A 56 -2.88 -3.87 13.55
CA GLN A 56 -1.57 -4.39 13.94
C GLN A 56 -0.48 -3.51 13.32
N TYR A 57 0.76 -3.75 13.72
CA TYR A 57 1.93 -3.20 13.07
C TYR A 57 2.76 -4.33 12.48
N GLN A 58 3.08 -4.21 11.20
CA GLN A 58 4.10 -5.04 10.58
C GLN A 58 5.47 -4.44 10.85
N ILE A 59 6.33 -5.22 11.48
CA ILE A 59 7.74 -4.92 11.73
C ILE A 59 8.58 -5.72 10.75
N ALA A 60 9.23 -5.04 9.81
CA ALA A 60 10.20 -5.60 8.88
C ALA A 60 11.62 -5.40 9.43
N LEU A 61 12.29 -6.50 9.77
CA LEU A 61 13.63 -6.57 10.34
C LEU A 61 14.63 -7.00 9.26
N VAL A 62 15.57 -6.13 8.92
CA VAL A 62 16.60 -6.42 7.90
C VAL A 62 17.86 -6.96 8.57
N GLN A 63 18.27 -8.18 8.22
CA GLN A 63 19.52 -8.81 8.68
C GLN A 63 20.32 -9.31 7.46
N GLY A 64 21.53 -8.76 7.26
CA GLY A 64 22.36 -9.17 6.12
C GLY A 64 21.72 -8.81 4.77
N GLN A 65 21.31 -9.84 4.01
CA GLN A 65 20.52 -9.76 2.76
C GLN A 65 19.07 -10.30 2.93
N GLN A 66 18.68 -10.66 4.15
CA GLN A 66 17.38 -11.24 4.46
C GLN A 66 16.50 -10.21 5.20
N GLU A 67 15.19 -10.34 5.04
CA GLU A 67 14.18 -9.54 5.73
C GLU A 67 13.17 -10.48 6.40
N VAL A 68 12.87 -10.22 7.67
CA VAL A 68 11.92 -10.99 8.48
C VAL A 68 10.75 -10.09 8.87
N HIS A 69 9.53 -10.60 8.81
CA HIS A 69 8.32 -9.86 9.13
C HIS A 69 7.62 -10.43 10.37
N GLU A 70 7.30 -9.54 11.31
CA GLU A 70 6.48 -9.82 12.49
C GLU A 70 5.24 -8.92 12.43
N ASN A 71 4.04 -9.44 12.72
CA ASN A 71 2.83 -8.60 12.86
C ASN A 71 2.38 -8.64 14.32
N LEU A 72 2.33 -7.48 14.96
CA LEU A 72 2.11 -7.35 16.40
C LEU A 72 0.95 -6.40 16.70
N LEU A 73 0.24 -6.64 17.80
CA LEU A 73 -0.75 -5.70 18.32
C LEU A 73 -0.04 -4.42 18.82
N PRO A 74 -0.72 -3.27 18.96
CA PRO A 74 -0.10 -2.02 19.35
C PRO A 74 0.74 -2.10 20.65
N PRO A 75 0.29 -2.75 21.75
CA PRO A 75 1.10 -2.88 22.95
C PRO A 75 2.39 -3.68 22.73
N GLU A 76 2.28 -4.80 22.00
CA GLU A 76 3.41 -5.68 21.67
C GLU A 76 4.40 -4.99 20.73
N ALA A 77 3.91 -4.22 19.76
CA ALA A 77 4.73 -3.44 18.85
C ALA A 77 5.52 -2.35 19.58
N ILE A 78 4.90 -1.65 20.55
CA ILE A 78 5.57 -0.66 21.39
C ILE A 78 6.69 -1.30 22.19
N GLN A 79 6.43 -2.46 22.81
CA GLN A 79 7.45 -3.21 23.55
C GLN A 79 8.61 -3.61 22.62
N ARG A 80 8.30 -4.23 21.48
CA ARG A 80 9.28 -4.71 20.51
C ARG A 80 10.16 -3.58 19.97
N VAL A 81 9.56 -2.44 19.64
CA VAL A 81 10.28 -1.24 19.17
C VAL A 81 11.14 -0.64 20.27
N SER A 82 10.69 -0.68 21.53
CA SER A 82 11.46 -0.17 22.67
C SER A 82 12.72 -1.01 22.92
N GLU A 83 12.62 -2.34 22.83
CA GLU A 83 13.78 -3.25 22.92
C GLU A 83 14.79 -3.00 21.78
N LEU A 84 14.30 -2.91 20.54
CA LEU A 84 15.13 -2.62 19.37
C LEU A 84 15.80 -1.24 19.48
N TRP A 85 15.07 -0.24 19.96
CA TRP A 85 15.63 1.09 20.18
C TRP A 85 16.72 1.08 21.26
N ALA A 86 16.45 0.48 22.43
CA ALA A 86 17.36 0.50 23.56
C ALA A 86 18.74 -0.05 23.17
N ASP A 87 18.77 -1.19 22.50
CA ASP A 87 20.00 -1.97 22.35
C ASP A 87 20.60 -1.97 20.94
N HIS A 88 19.80 -1.73 19.89
CA HIS A 88 20.23 -1.99 18.52
C HIS A 88 20.45 -0.75 17.66
N PHE A 89 19.74 0.36 17.88
CA PHE A 89 19.75 1.51 16.97
C PHE A 89 20.13 2.84 17.63
N ARG A 90 20.61 3.79 16.81
CA ARG A 90 20.97 5.15 17.25
C ARG A 90 20.09 6.24 16.65
N GLU A 91 19.43 5.95 15.53
CA GLU A 91 18.56 6.88 14.84
C GLU A 91 17.21 6.27 14.54
N GLY A 92 16.18 7.08 14.60
CA GLY A 92 14.88 6.72 14.07
C GLY A 92 14.10 7.89 13.49
N TYR A 93 13.17 7.55 12.62
CA TYR A 93 12.31 8.48 11.92
C TYR A 93 10.89 8.02 12.09
N LEU A 94 10.08 8.83 12.76
CA LEU A 94 8.64 8.65 12.87
C LEU A 94 7.96 9.57 11.86
N TYR A 95 7.06 9.01 11.06
CA TYR A 95 6.26 9.76 10.10
C TYR A 95 4.80 9.68 10.55
N THR A 96 4.18 10.84 10.76
CA THR A 96 2.76 10.96 11.10
C THR A 96 2.06 11.92 10.13
N GLN A 97 0.74 12.09 10.29
CA GLN A 97 0.00 13.10 9.54
C GLN A 97 0.45 14.54 9.87
N GLU A 98 0.92 14.76 11.09
CA GLU A 98 1.22 16.10 11.61
C GLU A 98 2.67 16.51 11.33
N ALA A 99 3.62 15.58 11.42
CA ALA A 99 5.03 15.88 11.27
C ALA A 99 5.86 14.64 10.95
N ASP A 100 7.04 14.88 10.39
CA ASP A 100 8.13 13.92 10.41
C ASP A 100 9.04 14.24 11.60
N THR A 101 9.20 13.28 12.51
CA THR A 101 10.07 13.40 13.68
C THR A 101 11.30 12.52 13.50
N HIS A 102 12.47 13.15 13.36
CA HIS A 102 13.76 12.49 13.48
C HIS A 102 14.21 12.49 14.95
N PHE A 103 14.60 11.32 15.46
CA PHE A 103 15.10 11.14 16.81
C PHE A 103 16.44 10.40 16.81
N GLN A 104 17.42 10.90 17.56
CA GLN A 104 18.79 10.39 17.53
C GLN A 104 19.40 10.38 18.94
N LYS A 105 20.07 9.28 19.30
CA LYS A 105 20.89 9.19 20.52
C LYS A 105 22.09 10.11 20.42
N THR A 106 22.29 10.96 21.42
CA THR A 106 23.43 11.86 21.51
C THR A 106 24.59 11.19 22.22
N LYS A 107 25.79 11.75 22.10
CA LYS A 107 26.97 11.28 22.88
C LYS A 107 26.81 11.50 24.39
N GLN A 108 25.81 12.27 24.82
CA GLN A 108 25.58 12.67 26.21
C GLN A 108 24.56 11.77 26.92
N GLY A 109 24.12 10.67 26.30
CA GLY A 109 23.17 9.74 26.93
C GLY A 109 21.71 10.18 26.82
N THR A 110 21.39 11.10 25.91
CA THR A 110 20.04 11.65 25.72
C THR A 110 19.53 11.46 24.29
N VAL A 111 18.23 11.62 24.06
CA VAL A 111 17.66 11.63 22.71
C VAL A 111 17.40 13.06 22.22
N ARG A 112 17.95 13.41 21.06
CA ARG A 112 17.65 14.66 20.36
C ARG A 112 16.49 14.44 19.38
N LEU A 113 15.50 15.32 19.42
CA LEU A 113 14.34 15.34 18.52
C LEU A 113 14.44 16.51 17.54
N LYS A 114 14.10 16.27 16.27
CA LYS A 114 13.93 17.31 15.24
C LYS A 114 12.66 17.01 14.45
N LYS A 115 11.74 17.98 14.43
CA LYS A 115 10.51 17.92 13.64
C LYS A 115 10.67 18.67 12.32
N SER A 116 10.03 18.17 11.28
CA SER A 116 9.86 18.82 9.99
C SER A 116 8.45 18.63 9.47
N ALA A 117 8.10 19.36 8.40
CA ALA A 117 6.83 19.18 7.71
C ALA A 117 6.62 17.71 7.30
N PRO A 118 5.39 17.21 7.36
CA PRO A 118 5.12 15.81 7.11
C PRO A 118 5.31 15.47 5.62
N THR A 119 6.29 14.63 5.30
CA THR A 119 6.56 14.22 3.91
C THR A 119 5.75 13.00 3.48
N ARG A 120 5.20 12.26 4.46
CA ARG A 120 4.42 11.04 4.24
C ARG A 120 2.95 11.15 4.59
N ALA A 121 2.48 12.31 5.06
CA ALA A 121 1.06 12.55 5.35
C ALA A 121 0.15 12.38 4.12
N ILE A 122 0.66 12.64 2.91
CA ILE A 122 -0.09 12.44 1.66
C ILE A 122 -0.48 10.97 1.47
N LEU A 123 0.31 10.02 2.00
CA LEU A 123 0.00 8.58 1.93
C LEU A 123 -1.23 8.19 2.77
N GLN A 124 -1.77 9.09 3.61
CA GLN A 124 -2.93 8.83 4.47
C GLN A 124 -4.14 9.74 4.23
N GLN A 125 -4.13 10.62 3.21
CA GLN A 125 -5.40 11.25 2.78
C GLN A 125 -6.38 10.24 2.14
N ILE A 126 -5.96 8.98 2.02
CA ILE A 126 -6.83 7.83 1.85
C ILE A 126 -6.97 7.15 3.23
N GLU A 127 -8.09 7.48 3.90
CA GLU A 127 -8.74 6.83 5.06
C GLU A 127 -8.48 7.34 6.49
N PRO A 128 -9.53 7.90 7.13
CA PRO A 128 -9.90 7.60 8.50
C PRO A 128 -11.14 6.69 8.57
N HIS A 129 -11.04 5.69 9.45
CA HIS A 129 -11.93 4.55 9.59
C HIS A 129 -13.37 4.88 10.03
N ASN A 130 -14.32 4.65 9.13
CA ASN A 130 -15.54 3.85 9.38
C ASN A 130 -16.18 3.45 8.04
N ARG A 131 -15.38 2.97 7.09
CA ARG A 131 -15.80 2.84 5.71
C ARG A 131 -15.99 1.37 5.36
N THR A 132 -17.21 1.03 4.97
CA THR A 132 -17.43 0.13 3.83
C THR A 132 -16.25 0.34 2.88
N LYS A 133 -15.36 -0.66 2.73
CA LYS A 133 -14.12 -0.52 1.94
C LYS A 133 -14.47 0.21 0.65
N GLN A 134 -14.00 1.45 0.48
CA GLN A 134 -14.32 2.24 -0.70
C GLN A 134 -13.46 1.73 -1.86
N TYR A 135 -13.83 0.55 -2.34
CA TYR A 135 -13.28 -0.04 -3.54
C TYR A 135 -13.48 0.95 -4.71
N LEU A 136 -12.46 1.12 -5.56
CA LEU A 136 -12.58 1.92 -6.78
C LEU A 136 -13.77 1.46 -7.63
N ILE A 137 -14.01 0.14 -7.64
CA ILE A 137 -15.28 -0.44 -8.09
C ILE A 137 -16.11 -0.81 -6.88
N GLN A 138 -17.14 -0.03 -6.59
CA GLN A 138 -18.01 -0.18 -5.42
C GLN A 138 -18.89 -1.44 -5.51
N GLU A 139 -19.05 -2.14 -4.39
CA GLU A 139 -20.03 -3.23 -4.28
C GLU A 139 -21.46 -2.66 -4.28
N GLY A 140 -22.39 -3.34 -4.95
CA GLY A 140 -23.78 -2.88 -5.10
C GLY A 140 -23.98 -1.90 -6.27
N THR A 141 -22.91 -1.47 -6.94
CA THR A 141 -23.00 -0.70 -8.19
C THR A 141 -22.74 -1.64 -9.38
N PRO A 142 -23.65 -1.74 -10.36
CA PRO A 142 -23.44 -2.55 -11.55
C PRO A 142 -22.17 -2.15 -12.30
N CYS A 143 -21.39 -3.16 -12.70
CA CYS A 143 -20.17 -2.98 -13.49
C CYS A 143 -20.15 -4.01 -14.62
N ALA A 144 -20.32 -3.55 -15.85
CA ALA A 144 -20.61 -4.40 -17.00
C ALA A 144 -19.50 -5.43 -17.28
N PHE A 145 -18.22 -5.06 -17.13
CA PHE A 145 -17.13 -6.03 -17.33
C PHE A 145 -17.10 -7.09 -16.21
N LEU A 146 -17.35 -6.70 -14.95
CA LEU A 146 -17.39 -7.64 -13.83
C LEU A 146 -18.54 -8.63 -13.96
N GLU A 147 -19.66 -8.19 -14.50
CA GLU A 147 -20.78 -9.06 -14.86
C GLU A 147 -20.38 -10.03 -15.98
N ALA A 148 -19.79 -9.52 -17.07
CA ALA A 148 -19.37 -10.32 -18.21
C ALA A 148 -18.37 -11.43 -17.86
N ILE A 149 -17.45 -11.19 -16.92
CA ILE A 149 -16.50 -12.20 -16.43
C ILE A 149 -17.07 -13.04 -15.27
N GLY A 150 -18.35 -12.86 -14.94
CA GLY A 150 -19.08 -13.64 -13.95
C GLY A 150 -18.74 -13.35 -12.49
N VAL A 151 -18.13 -12.21 -12.18
CA VAL A 151 -17.79 -11.77 -10.81
C VAL A 151 -18.99 -11.12 -10.11
N MET A 152 -19.77 -10.36 -10.86
CA MET A 152 -20.90 -9.58 -10.35
C MET A 152 -22.22 -10.04 -11.00
N SER A 153 -23.35 -9.79 -10.35
CA SER A 153 -24.68 -9.86 -10.97
C SER A 153 -25.03 -8.55 -11.67
N GLU A 154 -26.03 -8.55 -12.53
CA GLU A 154 -26.63 -7.34 -13.13
C GLU A 154 -27.01 -6.28 -12.07
N ALA A 155 -27.47 -6.71 -10.88
CA ALA A 155 -27.82 -5.82 -9.77
C ALA A 155 -26.60 -5.27 -8.98
N GLY A 156 -25.37 -5.44 -9.47
CA GLY A 156 -24.17 -4.93 -8.78
C GLY A 156 -23.68 -5.76 -7.59
N LYS A 157 -24.33 -6.89 -7.27
CA LYS A 157 -23.92 -7.78 -6.16
C LYS A 157 -22.76 -8.68 -6.57
N VAL A 158 -21.71 -8.71 -5.77
CA VAL A 158 -20.56 -9.61 -6.00
C VAL A 158 -20.95 -11.03 -5.60
N LYS A 159 -20.66 -12.01 -6.47
CA LYS A 159 -20.91 -13.43 -6.16
C LYS A 159 -19.94 -13.87 -5.06
N SER A 160 -20.45 -14.52 -4.01
CA SER A 160 -19.67 -14.92 -2.83
C SER A 160 -18.40 -15.70 -3.19
N ALA A 161 -18.51 -16.66 -4.12
CA ALA A 161 -17.38 -17.47 -4.61
C ALA A 161 -16.32 -16.65 -5.38
N GLN A 162 -16.67 -15.49 -5.91
CA GLN A 162 -15.78 -14.61 -6.68
C GLN A 162 -15.28 -13.41 -5.86
N TYR A 163 -15.64 -13.30 -4.58
CA TYR A 163 -15.25 -12.17 -3.73
C TYR A 163 -13.74 -12.01 -3.60
N ARG A 164 -12.98 -13.13 -3.62
CA ARG A 164 -11.51 -13.09 -3.68
C ARG A 164 -11.02 -12.39 -4.94
N LYS A 165 -11.60 -12.70 -6.10
CA LYS A 165 -11.24 -12.09 -7.39
C LYS A 165 -11.63 -10.61 -7.43
N PHE A 166 -12.81 -10.26 -6.92
CA PHE A 166 -13.25 -8.87 -6.78
C PHE A 166 -12.27 -8.02 -5.95
N ARG A 167 -11.81 -8.56 -4.80
CA ARG A 167 -10.76 -7.90 -4.00
C ARG A 167 -9.42 -7.80 -4.72
N GLN A 168 -9.04 -8.83 -5.48
CA GLN A 168 -7.81 -8.81 -6.27
C GLN A 168 -7.85 -7.72 -7.34
N ILE A 169 -8.97 -7.57 -8.03
CA ILE A 169 -9.18 -6.53 -9.04
C ILE A 169 -9.04 -5.14 -8.42
N ASN A 170 -9.76 -4.87 -7.32
CA ASN A 170 -9.69 -3.56 -6.66
C ASN A 170 -8.30 -3.23 -6.13
N ARG A 171 -7.61 -4.20 -5.50
CA ARG A 171 -6.23 -4.01 -5.04
C ARG A 171 -5.27 -3.72 -6.20
N TYR A 172 -5.46 -4.37 -7.34
CA TYR A 172 -4.68 -4.08 -8.54
C TYR A 172 -4.94 -2.65 -9.05
N LEU A 173 -6.19 -2.19 -9.05
CA LEU A 173 -6.53 -0.83 -9.45
C LEU A 173 -5.96 0.23 -8.50
N GLU A 174 -5.88 -0.05 -7.20
CA GLU A 174 -5.17 0.81 -6.24
C GLU A 174 -3.71 1.02 -6.67
N PHE A 175 -3.00 -0.06 -7.04
CA PHE A 175 -1.63 0.05 -7.54
C PHE A 175 -1.51 0.83 -8.85
N ILE A 176 -2.47 0.67 -9.77
CA ILE A 176 -2.51 1.47 -11.00
C ILE A 176 -2.74 2.95 -10.66
N ASN A 177 -3.68 3.23 -9.76
CA ASN A 177 -3.98 4.59 -9.31
C ASN A 177 -2.76 5.28 -8.70
N ASP A 178 -1.97 4.57 -7.90
CA ASP A 178 -0.75 5.10 -7.29
C ASP A 178 0.30 5.57 -8.31
N ILE A 179 0.35 4.94 -9.50
CA ILE A 179 1.30 5.32 -10.56
C ILE A 179 0.76 6.36 -11.54
N VAL A 180 -0.55 6.64 -11.53
CA VAL A 180 -1.20 7.60 -12.45
C VAL A 180 -0.49 8.96 -12.49
N PRO A 181 -0.07 9.57 -11.36
CA PRO A 181 0.62 10.86 -11.38
C PRO A 181 1.96 10.84 -12.14
N GLY A 182 2.58 9.68 -12.31
CA GLY A 182 3.81 9.51 -13.07
C GLY A 182 3.61 9.24 -14.57
N LEU A 183 2.37 9.03 -15.02
CA LEU A 183 2.05 8.84 -16.43
C LEU A 183 1.99 10.20 -17.15
N PRO A 184 2.19 10.24 -18.49
CA PRO A 184 1.98 11.47 -19.25
C PRO A 184 0.62 12.09 -18.92
N ALA A 185 0.52 13.42 -18.79
CA ALA A 185 -0.74 14.06 -18.44
C ALA A 185 -1.73 14.12 -19.62
N THR A 186 -1.22 14.08 -20.85
CA THR A 186 -2.00 14.24 -22.09
C THR A 186 -1.68 13.16 -23.11
N GLY A 187 -2.54 13.05 -24.13
CA GLY A 187 -2.43 12.05 -25.19
C GLY A 187 -2.94 10.66 -24.80
N THR A 188 -3.15 9.83 -25.83
CA THR A 188 -3.63 8.46 -25.69
C THR A 188 -2.56 7.57 -25.06
N LEU A 189 -2.87 6.96 -23.91
CA LEU A 189 -1.99 5.96 -23.31
C LEU A 189 -2.02 4.69 -24.14
N ARG A 190 -0.85 4.07 -24.35
CA ARG A 190 -0.74 2.76 -24.99
C ARG A 190 -0.21 1.75 -24.00
N ILE A 191 -0.97 0.68 -23.77
CA ILE A 191 -0.68 -0.35 -22.76
C ILE A 191 -0.68 -1.70 -23.46
N ILE A 192 0.33 -2.52 -23.20
CA ILE A 192 0.43 -3.90 -23.71
C ILE A 192 0.45 -4.84 -22.50
N ASP A 193 -0.46 -5.81 -22.49
CA ASP A 193 -0.60 -6.80 -21.43
C ASP A 193 -0.20 -8.19 -21.95
N PHE A 194 0.98 -8.65 -21.57
CA PHE A 194 1.50 -9.96 -21.99
C PHE A 194 0.99 -11.08 -21.08
N GLY A 195 0.48 -12.14 -21.68
CA GLY A 195 -0.09 -13.27 -20.94
C GLY A 195 -1.38 -12.87 -20.23
N CYS A 196 -2.24 -12.12 -20.92
CA CYS A 196 -3.44 -11.53 -20.32
C CYS A 196 -4.43 -12.59 -19.80
N GLY A 197 -4.35 -13.84 -20.28
CA GLY A 197 -5.19 -14.94 -19.83
C GLY A 197 -6.67 -14.59 -19.97
N LYS A 198 -7.48 -14.93 -18.97
CA LYS A 198 -8.92 -14.56 -18.94
C LYS A 198 -9.17 -13.05 -18.74
N SER A 199 -8.12 -12.23 -18.80
CA SER A 199 -8.13 -10.78 -19.05
C SER A 199 -8.88 -9.90 -18.05
N TYR A 200 -9.22 -10.40 -16.85
CA TYR A 200 -9.96 -9.62 -15.85
C TYR A 200 -9.20 -8.37 -15.37
N LEU A 201 -7.86 -8.41 -15.33
CA LEU A 201 -7.05 -7.23 -15.01
C LEU A 201 -6.92 -6.27 -16.20
N THR A 202 -6.89 -6.79 -17.43
CA THR A 202 -6.90 -5.99 -18.66
C THR A 202 -8.19 -5.18 -18.75
N PHE A 203 -9.35 -5.82 -18.56
CA PHE A 203 -10.66 -5.16 -18.50
C PHE A 203 -10.74 -4.16 -17.33
N ALA A 204 -10.21 -4.51 -16.16
CA ALA A 204 -10.18 -3.59 -15.03
C ALA A 204 -9.35 -2.34 -15.34
N THR A 205 -8.18 -2.50 -15.96
CA THR A 205 -7.31 -1.38 -16.37
C THR A 205 -8.03 -0.48 -17.37
N HIS A 206 -8.68 -1.09 -18.37
CA HIS A 206 -9.48 -0.36 -19.35
C HIS A 206 -10.61 0.44 -18.69
N TYR A 207 -11.41 -0.21 -17.85
CA TYR A 207 -12.50 0.42 -17.08
C TYR A 207 -11.99 1.57 -16.21
N PHE A 208 -10.88 1.39 -15.51
CA PHE A 208 -10.30 2.41 -14.65
C PHE A 208 -9.92 3.67 -15.43
N PHE A 209 -9.20 3.53 -16.55
CA PHE A 209 -8.83 4.70 -17.34
C PHE A 209 -10.02 5.35 -18.05
N THR A 210 -10.92 4.56 -18.62
CA THR A 210 -12.02 5.09 -19.45
C THR A 210 -13.20 5.59 -18.63
N GLU A 211 -13.68 4.80 -17.68
CA GLU A 211 -14.91 5.11 -16.91
C GLU A 211 -14.60 5.98 -15.69
N LEU A 212 -13.51 5.71 -14.98
CA LEU A 212 -13.19 6.44 -13.74
C LEU A 212 -12.36 7.70 -14.01
N LEU A 213 -11.34 7.62 -14.87
CA LEU A 213 -10.47 8.76 -15.18
C LEU A 213 -10.84 9.52 -16.45
N GLN A 214 -11.83 9.04 -17.22
CA GLN A 214 -12.27 9.67 -18.48
C GLN A 214 -11.10 9.94 -19.44
N ARG A 215 -10.18 8.98 -19.52
CA ARG A 215 -8.92 9.07 -20.24
C ARG A 215 -8.89 8.12 -21.43
N GLU A 216 -8.47 8.64 -22.57
CA GLU A 216 -8.25 7.81 -23.76
C GLU A 216 -7.06 6.85 -23.58
N VAL A 217 -7.31 5.59 -23.91
CA VAL A 217 -6.32 4.51 -23.82
C VAL A 217 -6.48 3.55 -25.00
N GLN A 218 -5.36 2.98 -25.44
CA GLN A 218 -5.27 1.83 -26.33
C GLN A 218 -4.59 0.69 -25.57
N ILE A 219 -5.34 -0.36 -25.26
CA ILE A 219 -4.85 -1.54 -24.57
C ILE A 219 -4.89 -2.74 -25.52
N THR A 220 -3.76 -3.43 -25.65
CA THR A 220 -3.67 -4.70 -26.38
C THR A 220 -3.28 -5.81 -25.42
N GLY A 221 -4.19 -6.76 -25.20
CA GLY A 221 -3.91 -8.00 -24.48
C GLY A 221 -3.37 -9.07 -25.42
N LEU A 222 -2.25 -9.68 -25.07
CA LEU A 222 -1.59 -10.72 -25.83
C LEU A 222 -1.61 -12.04 -25.06
N ASP A 223 -2.05 -13.13 -25.71
CA ASP A 223 -1.98 -14.47 -25.14
C ASP A 223 -1.72 -15.52 -26.23
N LEU A 224 -0.97 -16.56 -25.89
CA LEU A 224 -0.64 -17.67 -26.80
C LEU A 224 -1.87 -18.52 -27.15
N LYS A 225 -2.87 -18.58 -26.27
CA LYS A 225 -4.06 -19.41 -26.46
C LYS A 225 -5.11 -18.66 -27.24
N ARG A 226 -5.25 -18.99 -28.52
CA ARG A 226 -6.30 -18.44 -29.41
C ARG A 226 -7.71 -18.45 -28.82
N THR A 227 -8.11 -19.54 -28.16
CA THR A 227 -9.45 -19.65 -27.54
C THR A 227 -9.66 -18.65 -26.40
N VAL A 228 -8.58 -18.29 -25.68
CA VAL A 228 -8.61 -17.28 -24.63
C VAL A 228 -8.74 -15.90 -25.26
N VAL A 229 -7.95 -15.62 -26.30
CA VAL A 229 -8.00 -14.37 -27.06
C VAL A 229 -9.39 -14.13 -27.65
N GLU A 230 -9.96 -15.11 -28.35
CA GLU A 230 -11.28 -15.03 -28.97
C GLU A 230 -12.38 -14.77 -27.94
N HIS A 231 -12.30 -15.44 -26.78
CA HIS A 231 -13.23 -15.21 -25.68
C HIS A 231 -13.14 -13.78 -25.14
N CYS A 232 -11.93 -13.27 -24.93
CA CYS A 232 -11.73 -11.90 -24.42
C CYS A 232 -12.15 -10.85 -25.45
N GLN A 233 -11.81 -11.04 -26.72
CA GLN A 233 -12.24 -10.14 -27.79
C GLN A 233 -13.77 -10.10 -27.91
N SER A 234 -14.44 -11.25 -27.84
CA SER A 234 -15.90 -11.33 -27.84
C SER A 234 -16.54 -10.55 -26.68
N ILE A 235 -15.93 -10.57 -25.49
CA ILE A 235 -16.40 -9.76 -24.36
C ILE A 235 -16.18 -8.26 -24.65
N ALA A 236 -15.01 -7.87 -25.14
CA ALA A 236 -14.69 -6.48 -25.45
C ALA A 236 -15.64 -5.90 -26.52
N ASP A 237 -15.95 -6.67 -27.56
CA ASP A 237 -16.87 -6.28 -28.62
C ASP A 237 -18.30 -6.11 -28.10
N ARG A 238 -18.79 -7.08 -27.32
CA ARG A 238 -20.13 -7.04 -26.73
C ARG A 238 -20.31 -5.86 -25.78
N LEU A 239 -19.27 -5.51 -25.03
CA LEU A 239 -19.25 -4.36 -24.12
C LEU A 239 -18.84 -3.05 -24.80
N GLN A 240 -18.53 -3.09 -26.10
CA GLN A 240 -18.08 -1.94 -26.88
C GLN A 240 -16.89 -1.20 -26.25
N CYS A 241 -15.95 -1.96 -25.69
CA CYS A 241 -14.75 -1.42 -25.03
C CYS A 241 -13.81 -0.75 -26.04
N ARG A 242 -14.07 0.52 -26.37
CA ARG A 242 -13.25 1.29 -27.32
C ARG A 242 -11.80 1.33 -26.87
N GLY A 243 -10.88 1.09 -27.80
CA GLY A 243 -9.45 1.08 -27.54
C GLY A 243 -8.94 -0.19 -26.84
N LEU A 244 -9.78 -1.18 -26.54
CA LEU A 244 -9.36 -2.48 -26.01
C LEU A 244 -9.40 -3.54 -27.11
N SER A 245 -8.30 -4.28 -27.27
CA SER A 245 -8.19 -5.37 -28.24
C SER A 245 -7.39 -6.54 -27.67
N PHE A 246 -7.65 -7.74 -28.17
CA PHE A 246 -6.94 -8.96 -27.80
C PHE A 246 -6.41 -9.65 -29.06
N GLN A 247 -5.15 -10.10 -29.00
CA GLN A 247 -4.49 -10.72 -30.14
C GLN A 247 -3.69 -11.95 -29.70
N THR A 248 -3.50 -12.89 -30.61
CA THR A 248 -2.60 -14.03 -30.37
C THR A 248 -1.17 -13.54 -30.58
N GLY A 249 -0.27 -13.79 -29.61
CA GLY A 249 1.11 -13.31 -29.67
C GLY A 249 2.02 -13.97 -28.64
#